data_AF-A0A7X8H6W4-F1
#
_entry.id   AF-A0A7X8H6W4-F1
#
_cell.length_a   1.000
_cell.length_b   1.000
_cell.length_c   1.000
_cell.angle_alpha   90.00
_cell.angle_beta   90.00
_cell.angle_gamma   90.00
#
_symmetry.space_group_name_H-M   'P 1'
#
loop_
_entity.id
_entity.type
_entity.pdbx_description
1 polymer ?
#
loop_
_entity_poly.entity_id
_entity_poly.type
_entity_poly.pdbx_seq_one_letter_code
_entity_poly.pdbx_strand_id
1 'polypeptide(L)' 'AYDYLAFSGSLYFVMRRTHGAKSAAKVVQAKFNNCTLVKKDKGYYIYEANKNDQKIK' A
#
# COMPACT_ATOMS: atom_id res chain seq x y z
N ALA A 1 -0.08 -1.90 10.95
CA ALA A 1 0.93 -2.33 9.95
C ALA A 1 2.15 -1.41 9.95
N TYR A 2 2.04 -0.14 9.54
CA TYR A 2 3.20 0.79 9.47
C TYR A 2 4.06 0.82 10.74
N ASP A 3 3.42 0.89 11.92
CA ASP A 3 4.12 1.06 13.20
C ASP A 3 4.91 -0.19 13.62
N TYR A 4 4.57 -1.35 13.05
CA TYR A 4 5.17 -2.66 13.35
C TYR A 4 6.08 -3.19 12.25
N LEU A 5 6.12 -2.54 11.08
CA LEU A 5 7.02 -2.93 10.00
C LEU A 5 8.45 -2.51 10.33
N ALA A 6 9.41 -3.40 10.07
CA ALA A 6 10.82 -3.06 10.06
C ALA A 6 11.12 -2.00 8.98
N PHE A 7 12.23 -1.29 9.15
CA PHE A 7 12.72 -0.37 8.11
C PHE A 7 12.94 -1.11 6.79
N SER A 8 12.58 -0.47 5.68
CA SER A 8 12.53 -1.07 4.33
C SER A 8 11.60 -2.28 4.21
N GLY A 9 10.72 -2.52 5.19
CA GLY A 9 9.69 -3.54 5.09
C GLY A 9 8.59 -3.15 4.09
N SER A 10 7.99 -4.14 3.45
CA SER A 10 6.93 -3.94 2.46
C SER A 10 5.58 -4.45 2.98
N LEU A 11 4.55 -3.62 2.81
CA LEU A 11 3.15 -3.98 3.01
C LEU A 11 2.56 -4.39 1.67
N TYR A 12 2.15 -5.65 1.56
CA TYR A 12 1.36 -6.15 0.45
C TYR A 12 -0.08 -6.38 0.89
N PHE A 13 -1.04 -5.95 0.08
CA PHE A 13 -2.45 -6.26 0.32
C PHE A 13 -3.20 -6.48 -0.98
N VAL A 14 -4.22 -7.35 -0.91
CA VAL A 14 -5.07 -7.71 -2.05
C VAL A 14 -6.50 -7.27 -1.74
N MET A 15 -7.13 -6.56 -2.68
CA MET A 15 -8.51 -6.10 -2.51
C MET A 15 -9.28 -6.14 -3.82
N ARG A 16 -10.57 -6.46 -3.75
CA ARG A 16 -11.47 -6.42 -4.91
C ARG A 16 -11.79 -4.98 -5.30
N ARG A 17 -11.78 -4.66 -6.59
CA ARG A 17 -12.04 -3.32 -7.16
C ARG A 17 -13.29 -2.67 -6.59
N THR A 18 -14.37 -3.44 -6.45
CA THR A 18 -15.68 -2.97 -6.00
C THR A 18 -15.77 -2.72 -4.50
N HIS A 19 -14.81 -3.20 -3.70
CA HIS A 19 -14.84 -3.09 -2.24
C HIS A 19 -13.99 -1.90 -1.73
N GLY A 20 -13.87 -0.84 -2.53
CA GLY A 20 -13.08 0.32 -2.12
C GLY A 20 -11.57 0.14 -2.23
N ALA A 21 -11.08 -0.70 -3.16
CA ALA A 21 -9.64 -0.84 -3.42
C ALA A 21 -8.92 0.51 -3.63
N LYS A 22 -9.57 1.45 -4.32
CA LYS A 22 -9.04 2.80 -4.54
C LYS A 22 -8.97 3.65 -3.28
N SER A 23 -9.98 3.57 -2.39
CA SER A 23 -9.97 4.34 -1.14
C SER A 23 -8.93 3.77 -0.18
N ALA A 24 -8.84 2.45 -0.05
CA ALA A 24 -7.79 1.79 0.73
C ALA A 24 -6.38 2.16 0.24
N ALA A 25 -6.15 2.14 -1.07
CA ALA A 25 -4.87 2.54 -1.65
C ALA A 25 -4.50 3.99 -1.31
N LYS A 26 -5.46 4.93 -1.32
CA LYS A 26 -5.23 6.34 -0.90
C LYS A 26 -4.84 6.46 0.57
N VAL A 27 -5.48 5.70 1.46
CA VAL A 27 -5.15 5.71 2.90
C VAL A 27 -3.73 5.17 3.11
N VAL A 28 -3.39 4.06 2.44
CA VAL A 28 -2.04 3.49 2.50
C VAL A 28 -1.02 4.47 1.94
N GLN A 29 -1.31 5.11 0.80
CA GLN A 29 -0.43 6.11 0.21
C GLN A 29 -0.20 7.29 1.15
N ALA A 30 -1.23 7.78 1.85
CA ALA A 30 -1.06 8.86 2.83
C ALA A 30 -0.20 8.44 4.03
N LYS A 31 -0.27 7.17 4.47
CA LYS A 31 0.50 6.69 5.62
C LYS A 31 1.94 6.28 5.28
N PHE A 32 2.15 5.68 4.11
CA PHE A 32 3.47 5.19 3.66
C PHE A 32 4.18 6.17 2.73
N ASN A 33 3.52 7.25 2.31
CA ASN A 33 3.96 8.16 1.25
C ASN A 33 4.15 7.48 -0.13
N ASN A 34 3.75 6.22 -0.26
CA ASN A 34 3.79 5.44 -1.49
C ASN A 34 2.75 4.31 -1.44
N CYS A 35 2.22 3.94 -2.61
CA CYS A 35 1.34 2.79 -2.79
C CYS A 35 1.29 2.48 -4.30
N THR A 36 1.84 1.34 -4.69
CA THR A 36 1.96 0.92 -6.09
C THR A 36 0.99 -0.21 -6.37
N LEU A 37 0.28 -0.14 -7.50
CA LEU A 37 -0.54 -1.24 -7.96
C LEU A 37 0.33 -2.22 -8.76
N VAL A 38 0.63 -3.37 -8.16
CA VAL A 38 1.51 -4.40 -8.74
C VAL A 38 0.80 -5.20 -9.81
N LYS A 39 -0.45 -5.62 -9.55
CA LYS A 39 -1.20 -6.47 -10.48
C LYS A 39 -2.70 -6.26 -10.37
N LYS A 40 -3.41 -6.49 -11.48
CA LYS A 40 -4.86 -6.63 -11.54
C LYS A 40 -5.18 -8.00 -12.14
N ASP A 41 -6.04 -8.77 -11.51
CA ASP A 41 -6.55 -10.03 -12.06
C ASP A 41 -8.00 -10.28 -11.64
N LYS A 42 -8.89 -10.58 -12.58
CA LYS A 42 -10.31 -10.92 -12.34
C LYS A 42 -11.05 -10.03 -11.32
N GLY A 43 -10.72 -8.74 -11.30
CA GLY A 43 -11.30 -7.76 -10.37
C GLY A 43 -10.63 -7.65 -9.00
N TYR A 44 -9.54 -8.39 -8.75
CA TYR A 44 -8.65 -8.26 -7.60
C TYR A 44 -7.42 -7.43 -7.95
N TYR A 45 -7.05 -6.53 -7.04
CA TYR A 45 -5.91 -5.64 -7.16
C TYR A 45 -4.89 -5.99 -6.09
N ILE A 46 -3.63 -6.12 -6.48
CA ILE A 46 -2.50 -6.34 -5.57
C ILE A 46 -1.76 -5.02 -5.45
N TYR A 47 -1.65 -4.51 -4.23
CA TYR A 47 -0.94 -3.28 -3.92
C TYR A 47 0.29 -3.57 -3.06
N GLU A 48 1.30 -2.74 -3.23
CA GLU A 48 2.54 -2.74 -2.45
C GLU A 48 2.80 -1.32 -1.91
N ALA A 49 3.24 -1.22 -0.66
CA ALA A 49 3.78 0.01 -0.08
C ALA A 49 5.03 -0.30 0.75
N ASN A 50 6.05 0.54 0.65
CA ASN A 50 7.34 0.36 1.33
C ASN A 50 7.49 1.33 2.51
N LYS A 51 7.93 0.84 3.67
CA LYS A 51 8.26 1.70 4.81
C LYS A 51 9.67 2.26 4.64
N ASN A 52 9.73 3.41 3.97
CA ASN A 52 10.97 4.18 3.83
C ASN A 52 10.98 5.30 4.87
N ASP A 53 12.15 5.54 5.45
CA ASP A 53 12.40 6.68 6.34
C ASP A 53 12.59 7.90 5.45
N GLN A 54 11.47 8.52 5.02
CA GLN A 54 11.55 9.91 4.60
C GLN A 54 11.59 10.74 5.88
N LYS A 55 12.77 10.81 6.50
CA LYS A 55 13.13 12.01 7.26
C LYS A 55 12.96 13.16 6.29
N ILE A 56 11.91 13.95 6.51
CA ILE A 56 11.80 15.28 5.95
C ILE A 56 13.09 15.98 6.39
N LYS A 57 14.02 16.17 5.45
CA LYS A 57 15.19 17.03 5.64
C LYS A 57 14.75 18.47 5.68
#